data_AF-A0A2N2R8G5-F1
#
_entry.id   AF-A0A2N2R8G5-F1
#
_cell.length_a   1.000
_cell.length_b   1.000
_cell.length_c   1.000
_cell.angle_alpha   90.00
_cell.angle_beta   90.00
_cell.angle_gamma   90.00
#
_symmetry.space_group_name_H-M   'P 1'
#
loop_
_entity.id
_entity.type
_entity.pdbx_description
1 polymer ?
#
loop_
_entity_poly.entity_id
_entity_poly.type
_entity_poly.pdbx_seq_one_letter_code
_entity_poly.pdbx_strand_id
1 'polypeptide(L)'
;MNLALFDLDNTLLTGDSDFEWAQFLISKGVVDRELQEAKNIQFYEQYKAGTLDIYEFLNFQLAPLTRHSRQELDAWHGEYMARHILPIIGQPARTLVNQHLDAGDLCAIVTATNSFVTGAIGREFGIPHLIGTIPTVNPENGRFSGSPSGTPSFREGKIARVEAWLESLGLWWGSFADSYFYSDSH
;
A
#
# COMPACT_ATOMS: atom_id res chain seq x y z
N MET A 1 19.58 -17.31 3.96
CA MET A 1 18.23 -16.73 3.86
C MET A 1 18.33 -15.55 2.92
N ASN A 2 17.44 -15.42 1.96
CA ASN A 2 17.38 -14.25 1.08
C ASN A 2 16.32 -13.27 1.56
N LEU A 3 16.36 -12.07 1.00
CA LEU A 3 15.33 -11.05 1.16
C LEU A 3 14.51 -10.96 -0.13
N ALA A 4 13.19 -11.06 -0.04
CA ALA A 4 12.28 -10.88 -1.17
C ALA A 4 11.33 -9.71 -0.89
N LEU A 5 11.51 -8.63 -1.64
CA LEU A 5 10.69 -7.42 -1.56
C LEU A 5 9.79 -7.35 -2.79
N PHE A 6 8.50 -7.07 -2.58
CA PHE A 6 7.52 -7.01 -3.66
C PHE A 6 6.84 -5.64 -3.65
N ASP A 7 6.94 -4.88 -4.74
CA ASP A 7 5.94 -3.85 -4.98
C ASP A 7 4.57 -4.51 -5.19
N LEU A 8 3.50 -3.74 -5.00
CA LEU A 8 2.15 -4.27 -5.00
C LEU A 8 1.43 -3.97 -6.31
N ASP A 9 1.18 -2.69 -6.53
CA ASP A 9 0.38 -2.17 -7.62
C ASP A 9 1.12 -2.41 -8.94
N ASN A 10 0.39 -2.92 -9.95
CA ASN A 10 0.93 -3.35 -11.25
C ASN A 10 2.07 -4.41 -11.21
N THR A 11 2.43 -4.92 -10.03
CA THR A 11 3.50 -5.90 -9.82
C THR A 11 2.92 -7.24 -9.37
N LEU A 12 2.39 -7.31 -8.14
CA LEU A 12 1.66 -8.48 -7.65
C LEU A 12 0.19 -8.45 -8.07
N LEU A 13 -0.36 -7.26 -8.28
CA LEU A 13 -1.70 -7.02 -8.79
C LEU A 13 -1.62 -6.63 -10.27
N THR A 14 -2.58 -7.09 -11.08
CA THR A 14 -2.73 -6.59 -12.46
C THR A 14 -3.53 -5.28 -12.50
N GLY A 15 -3.28 -4.39 -11.55
CA GLY A 15 -3.98 -3.12 -11.36
C GLY A 15 -3.45 -2.34 -10.16
N ASP A 16 -4.07 -1.18 -9.90
CA ASP A 16 -3.69 -0.25 -8.84
C ASP A 16 -4.73 -0.31 -7.72
N SER A 17 -4.31 -0.80 -6.55
CA SER A 17 -5.16 -0.99 -5.37
C SER A 17 -5.72 0.32 -4.82
N ASP A 18 -4.97 1.42 -4.87
CA ASP A 18 -5.42 2.71 -4.37
C ASP A 18 -6.45 3.34 -5.31
N PHE A 19 -6.21 3.24 -6.63
CA PHE A 19 -7.18 3.63 -7.64
C PHE A 19 -8.48 2.83 -7.51
N GLU A 20 -8.39 1.50 -7.36
CA GLU A 20 -9.55 0.64 -7.18
C GLU A 20 -10.32 0.96 -5.89
N TRP A 21 -9.62 1.33 -4.80
CA TRP A 21 -10.27 1.77 -3.56
C TRP A 21 -11.06 3.07 -3.77
N ALA A 22 -10.49 4.04 -4.49
CA ALA A 22 -11.19 5.27 -4.86
C ALA A 22 -12.44 4.98 -5.72
N GLN A 23 -12.33 4.09 -6.73
CA GLN A 23 -13.49 3.69 -7.55
C GLN A 23 -14.57 3.00 -6.72
N PHE A 24 -14.19 2.14 -5.78
CA PHE A 24 -15.11 1.51 -4.85
C PHE A 24 -15.86 2.56 -4.01
N LEU A 25 -15.16 3.53 -3.43
CA LEU A 25 -15.77 4.61 -2.65
C LEU A 25 -16.70 5.51 -3.48
N ILE A 26 -16.33 5.79 -4.73
CA ILE A 26 -17.20 6.50 -5.69
C ILE A 26 -18.48 5.68 -5.93
N SER A 27 -18.37 4.36 -6.12
CA SER A 27 -19.54 3.49 -6.34
C SER A 27 -20.51 3.47 -5.14
N LYS A 28 -20.00 3.74 -3.93
CA LYS A 28 -20.79 3.88 -2.70
C LYS A 28 -21.34 5.29 -2.48
N GLY A 29 -21.01 6.26 -3.35
CA GLY A 29 -21.40 7.66 -3.20
C GLY A 29 -20.66 8.39 -2.07
N VAL A 30 -19.54 7.86 -1.60
CA VAL A 30 -18.74 8.41 -0.49
C VAL A 30 -17.79 9.50 -0.98
N VAL A 31 -17.29 9.32 -2.20
CA VAL A 31 -16.36 10.24 -2.86
C VAL A 31 -17.02 10.74 -4.13
N ASP A 32 -16.92 12.05 -4.37
CA ASP A 32 -17.37 12.67 -5.60
C ASP A 32 -16.41 12.34 -6.75
N ARG A 33 -16.96 11.78 -7.84
CA ARG A 33 -16.17 11.32 -8.99
C ARG A 33 -15.40 12.46 -9.65
N GLU A 34 -16.08 13.58 -9.91
CA GLU A 34 -15.51 14.70 -10.66
C GLU A 34 -14.38 15.36 -9.87
N LEU A 35 -14.57 15.53 -8.55
CA LEU A 35 -13.54 16.03 -7.65
C LEU A 35 -12.34 15.07 -7.57
N GLN A 36 -12.61 13.77 -7.48
CA GLN A 36 -11.55 12.75 -7.39
C GLN A 36 -10.70 12.72 -8.67
N GLU A 37 -11.34 12.68 -9.84
CA GLU A 37 -10.67 12.64 -11.13
C GLU A 37 -9.84 13.93 -11.37
N ALA A 38 -10.40 15.11 -11.05
CA ALA A 38 -9.68 16.37 -11.18
C ALA A 38 -8.44 16.43 -10.28
N LYS A 39 -8.55 15.97 -9.02
CA LYS A 39 -7.42 15.93 -8.08
C LYS A 39 -6.38 14.90 -8.50
N ASN A 40 -6.78 13.72 -8.95
CA ASN A 40 -5.85 12.71 -9.46
C ASN A 40 -5.03 13.22 -10.65
N ILE A 41 -5.67 13.92 -11.61
CA ILE A 41 -4.97 14.54 -12.73
C ILE A 41 -3.97 15.59 -12.22
N GLN A 42 -4.38 16.45 -11.29
CA GLN A 42 -3.49 17.46 -10.69
C GLN A 42 -2.25 16.82 -10.07
N PHE A 43 -2.42 15.80 -9.22
CA PHE A 43 -1.32 15.12 -8.55
C PHE A 43 -0.43 14.36 -9.53
N TYR A 44 -1.01 13.74 -10.56
CA TYR A 44 -0.25 13.05 -11.59
C TYR A 44 0.64 14.00 -12.40
N GLU A 45 0.16 15.19 -12.74
CA GLU A 45 0.97 16.21 -13.42
C GLU A 45 2.06 16.78 -12.50
N GLN A 46 1.77 16.99 -11.21
CA GLN A 46 2.80 17.36 -10.22
C GLN A 46 3.86 16.26 -10.05
N TYR A 47 3.45 14.98 -10.07
CA TYR A 47 4.36 13.84 -10.00
C TYR A 47 5.33 13.84 -11.19
N LYS A 48 4.79 13.96 -12.41
CA LYS A 48 5.59 14.05 -13.65
C LYS A 48 6.55 15.23 -13.65
N ALA A 49 6.10 16.38 -13.13
CA ALA A 49 6.93 17.58 -13.01
C ALA A 49 7.97 17.49 -11.88
N GLY A 50 7.93 16.44 -11.04
CA GLY A 50 8.78 16.30 -9.86
C GLY A 50 8.45 17.28 -8.73
N THR A 51 7.28 17.93 -8.77
CA THR A 51 6.84 18.97 -7.83
C THR A 51 5.77 18.50 -6.86
N LEU A 52 5.42 17.21 -6.87
CA LEU A 52 4.42 16.64 -5.97
C LEU A 52 4.79 16.81 -4.50
N ASP A 53 3.93 17.51 -3.75
CA ASP A 53 3.95 17.47 -2.29
C ASP A 53 3.25 16.19 -1.82
N ILE A 54 4.06 15.26 -1.29
CA ILE A 54 3.58 13.97 -0.81
C ILE A 54 2.58 14.11 0.35
N TYR A 55 2.71 15.14 1.19
CA TYR A 55 1.79 15.36 2.30
C TYR A 55 0.46 15.93 1.83
N GLU A 56 0.46 16.82 0.83
CA GLU A 56 -0.79 17.29 0.20
C GLU A 56 -1.55 16.11 -0.44
N PHE A 57 -0.82 15.28 -1.18
CA PHE A 57 -1.37 14.08 -1.81
C PHE A 57 -1.95 13.11 -0.78
N LEU A 58 -1.21 12.78 0.28
CA LEU A 58 -1.69 11.85 1.31
C LEU A 58 -2.85 12.42 2.12
N ASN A 59 -2.86 13.71 2.43
CA ASN A 59 -4.00 14.34 3.10
C ASN A 59 -5.27 14.20 2.25
N PHE A 60 -5.16 14.30 0.92
CA PHE A 60 -6.27 14.05 0.01
C PHE A 60 -6.68 12.57 0.00
N GLN A 61 -5.74 11.65 -0.19
CA GLN A 61 -6.03 10.21 -0.25
C GLN A 61 -6.58 9.64 1.05
N LEU A 62 -6.11 10.13 2.21
CA LEU A 62 -6.53 9.65 3.53
C LEU A 62 -7.80 10.36 4.03
N ALA A 63 -8.24 11.46 3.40
CA ALA A 63 -9.41 12.21 3.83
C ALA A 63 -10.68 11.33 3.96
N PRO A 64 -11.01 10.41 3.03
CA PRO A 64 -12.18 9.55 3.17
C PRO A 64 -12.15 8.70 4.45
N LEU A 65 -10.96 8.28 4.92
CA LEU A 65 -10.82 7.48 6.13
C LEU A 65 -11.19 8.23 7.41
N THR A 66 -11.21 9.57 7.38
CA THR A 66 -11.58 10.39 8.56
C THR A 66 -13.09 10.56 8.73
N ARG A 67 -13.83 10.46 7.62
CA ARG A 67 -15.26 10.81 7.52
C ARG A 67 -16.19 9.70 8.01
N HIS A 68 -15.68 8.48 8.14
CA HIS A 68 -16.47 7.29 8.48
C HIS A 68 -15.96 6.62 9.76
N SER A 69 -16.82 5.84 10.40
CA SER A 69 -16.40 5.03 11.54
C SER A 69 -15.46 3.91 11.10
N ARG A 70 -14.62 3.43 12.03
CA ARG A 70 -13.72 2.31 11.74
C ARG A 70 -14.48 1.06 11.31
N GLN A 71 -15.64 0.80 11.93
CA GLN A 71 -16.49 -0.35 11.61
C GLN A 71 -17.02 -0.29 10.16
N GLU A 72 -17.49 0.87 9.71
CA GLU A 72 -17.95 1.05 8.33
C GLU A 72 -16.81 0.86 7.33
N LEU A 73 -15.65 1.45 7.62
CA LEU A 73 -14.46 1.32 6.79
C LEU A 73 -14.00 -0.14 6.68
N ASP A 74 -13.95 -0.88 7.78
CA ASP A 74 -13.56 -2.29 7.76
C ASP A 74 -14.56 -3.15 6.97
N ALA A 75 -15.87 -2.88 7.07
CA ALA A 75 -16.90 -3.58 6.29
C ALA A 75 -16.76 -3.30 4.79
N TRP A 76 -16.55 -2.03 4.43
CA TRP A 76 -16.30 -1.60 3.07
C TRP A 76 -15.00 -2.17 2.50
N HIS A 77 -13.95 -2.24 3.31
CA HIS A 77 -12.68 -2.84 2.94
C HIS A 77 -12.85 -4.33 2.60
N GLY A 78 -13.67 -5.06 3.36
CA GLY A 78 -14.04 -6.44 3.05
C GLY A 78 -14.75 -6.59 1.69
N GLU A 79 -15.72 -5.72 1.39
CA GLU A 79 -16.40 -5.71 0.08
C GLU A 79 -15.44 -5.36 -1.06
N TYR A 80 -14.58 -4.37 -0.85
CA TYR A 80 -13.53 -3.96 -1.79
C TYR A 80 -12.56 -5.11 -2.09
N MET A 81 -12.08 -5.80 -1.05
CA MET A 81 -11.22 -6.97 -1.22
C MET A 81 -11.87 -8.02 -2.12
N ALA A 82 -13.13 -8.37 -1.83
CA ALA A 82 -13.85 -9.39 -2.57
C ALA A 82 -14.14 -9.01 -4.04
N ARG A 83 -14.48 -7.75 -4.30
CA ARG A 83 -15.01 -7.31 -5.61
C ARG A 83 -13.97 -6.66 -6.51
N HIS A 84 -12.94 -6.03 -5.95
CA HIS A 84 -11.95 -5.26 -6.70
C HIS A 84 -10.56 -5.91 -6.65
N ILE A 85 -10.15 -6.49 -5.51
CA ILE A 85 -8.77 -6.99 -5.36
C ILE A 85 -8.62 -8.46 -5.72
N LEU A 86 -9.44 -9.35 -5.15
CA LEU A 86 -9.31 -10.79 -5.43
C LEU A 86 -9.34 -11.13 -6.93
N PRO A 87 -10.17 -10.47 -7.79
CA PRO A 87 -10.17 -10.74 -9.22
C PRO A 87 -8.88 -10.35 -9.97
N ILE A 88 -8.09 -9.41 -9.44
CA ILE A 88 -6.86 -8.91 -10.07
C ILE A 88 -5.58 -9.53 -9.46
N ILE A 89 -5.72 -10.46 -8.52
CA ILE A 89 -4.60 -11.29 -8.04
C ILE A 89 -4.44 -12.49 -8.97
N GLY A 90 -3.45 -12.42 -9.86
CA GLY A 90 -3.14 -13.49 -10.80
C GLY A 90 -2.43 -14.70 -10.17
N GLN A 91 -2.62 -15.88 -10.76
CA GLN A 91 -1.89 -17.10 -10.38
C GLN A 91 -0.35 -16.95 -10.46
N PRO A 92 0.23 -16.25 -11.45
CA PRO A 92 1.69 -16.07 -11.51
C PRO A 92 2.25 -15.34 -10.28
N ALA A 93 1.58 -14.29 -9.80
CA ALA A 93 2.00 -13.56 -8.61
C ALA A 93 1.97 -14.45 -7.36
N ARG A 94 0.91 -15.25 -7.19
CA ARG A 94 0.82 -16.24 -6.09
C ARG A 94 1.94 -17.27 -6.15
N THR A 95 2.21 -17.81 -7.34
CA THR A 95 3.28 -18.78 -7.54
C THR A 95 4.64 -18.19 -7.18
N LEU A 96 4.94 -16.96 -7.63
CA LEU A 96 6.19 -16.27 -7.31
C LEU A 96 6.36 -16.06 -5.80
N VAL A 97 5.33 -15.55 -5.14
CA VAL A 97 5.38 -15.32 -3.68
C VAL A 97 5.59 -16.62 -2.93
N ASN A 98 4.83 -17.67 -3.28
CA ASN A 98 4.96 -18.98 -2.63
C ASN A 98 6.35 -19.59 -2.81
N GLN A 99 7.01 -19.38 -3.96
CA GLN A 99 8.39 -19.86 -4.15
C GLN A 99 9.36 -19.27 -3.11
N HIS A 100 9.26 -17.98 -2.82
CA HIS A 100 10.09 -17.35 -1.79
C HIS A 100 9.71 -17.79 -0.37
N LEU A 101 8.40 -17.88 -0.08
CA LEU A 101 7.92 -18.36 1.22
C LEU A 101 8.38 -19.81 1.50
N ASP A 102 8.24 -20.70 0.52
CA ASP A 102 8.65 -22.11 0.63
C ASP A 102 10.18 -22.28 0.72
N ALA A 103 10.95 -21.34 0.14
CA ALA A 103 12.40 -21.29 0.28
C ALA A 103 12.87 -20.75 1.65
N GLY A 104 11.95 -20.25 2.47
CA GLY A 104 12.26 -19.65 3.77
C GLY A 104 12.88 -18.25 3.66
N ASP A 105 12.61 -17.52 2.58
CA ASP A 105 13.07 -16.14 2.41
C ASP A 105 12.28 -15.17 3.29
N LEU A 106 12.95 -14.10 3.73
CA LEU A 106 12.27 -13.01 4.41
C LEU A 106 11.47 -12.20 3.39
N CYS A 107 10.15 -12.27 3.44
CA CYS A 107 9.27 -11.67 2.45
C CYS A 107 8.57 -10.42 2.98
N ALA A 108 8.55 -9.33 2.20
CA ALA A 108 7.78 -8.12 2.53
C ALA A 108 7.17 -7.47 1.28
N ILE A 109 5.96 -6.92 1.43
CA ILE A 109 5.39 -6.00 0.45
C ILE A 109 5.91 -4.59 0.74
N VAL A 110 6.36 -3.86 -0.29
CA VAL A 110 6.86 -2.49 -0.23
C VAL A 110 6.07 -1.59 -1.18
N THR A 111 5.04 -0.94 -0.67
CA THR A 111 4.06 -0.17 -1.47
C THR A 111 3.94 1.27 -1.00
N ALA A 112 3.58 2.19 -1.90
CA ALA A 112 3.22 3.56 -1.54
C ALA A 112 1.81 3.65 -0.94
N THR A 113 0.92 2.77 -1.39
CA THR A 113 -0.48 2.68 -0.98
C THR A 113 -0.57 2.41 0.52
N ASN A 114 -1.53 3.06 1.16
CA ASN A 114 -1.60 3.06 2.61
C ASN A 114 -1.97 1.69 3.20
N SER A 115 -1.51 1.42 4.42
CA SER A 115 -1.62 0.10 5.06
C SER A 115 -3.05 -0.33 5.38
N PHE A 116 -4.00 0.60 5.45
CA PHE A 116 -5.42 0.26 5.59
C PHE A 116 -5.93 -0.42 4.31
N VAL A 117 -5.61 0.13 3.13
CA VAL A 117 -5.98 -0.46 1.84
C VAL A 117 -5.25 -1.77 1.60
N THR A 118 -3.95 -1.85 1.89
CA THR A 118 -3.09 -2.97 1.45
C THR A 118 -2.93 -4.10 2.47
N GLY A 119 -3.32 -3.87 3.73
CA GLY A 119 -3.12 -4.83 4.82
C GLY A 119 -3.73 -6.21 4.58
N ALA A 120 -4.96 -6.28 4.05
CA ALA A 120 -5.58 -7.58 3.73
C ALA A 120 -5.01 -8.23 2.48
N ILE A 121 -4.42 -7.44 1.58
CA ILE A 121 -3.78 -7.94 0.36
C ILE A 121 -2.51 -8.70 0.72
N GLY A 122 -1.69 -8.17 1.63
CA GLY A 122 -0.52 -8.90 2.14
C GLY A 122 -0.88 -10.23 2.80
N ARG A 123 -1.97 -10.26 3.58
CA ARG A 123 -2.49 -11.50 4.18
C ARG A 123 -2.97 -12.50 3.14
N GLU A 124 -3.61 -12.04 2.06
CA GLU A 124 -4.07 -12.88 0.95
C GLU A 124 -2.90 -13.56 0.20
N PHE A 125 -1.75 -12.90 0.12
CA PHE A 125 -0.51 -13.49 -0.41
C PHE A 125 0.26 -14.34 0.61
N GLY A 126 -0.14 -14.36 1.89
CA GLY A 126 0.62 -15.01 2.96
C GLY A 126 1.92 -14.29 3.32
N ILE A 127 2.12 -13.05 2.88
CA ILE A 127 3.33 -12.26 3.16
C ILE A 127 3.19 -11.63 4.56
N PRO A 128 4.11 -11.92 5.51
CA PRO A 128 3.97 -11.50 6.91
C PRO A 128 4.27 -10.02 7.15
N HIS A 129 4.99 -9.37 6.24
CA HIS A 129 5.48 -8.01 6.43
C HIS A 129 4.94 -7.06 5.36
N LEU A 130 4.42 -5.91 5.79
CA LEU A 130 3.92 -4.84 4.93
C LEU A 130 4.61 -3.52 5.28
N ILE A 131 5.30 -2.97 4.30
CA ILE A 131 6.04 -1.72 4.37
C ILE A 131 5.33 -0.73 3.45
N GLY A 132 4.33 -0.05 4.00
CA GLY A 132 3.59 0.98 3.28
C GLY A 132 3.30 2.21 4.15
N THR A 133 2.69 3.22 3.55
CA THR A 133 2.30 4.44 4.27
C THR A 133 1.31 4.09 5.38
N ILE A 134 1.59 4.43 6.63
CA ILE A 134 0.70 4.09 7.76
C ILE A 134 -0.22 5.28 8.05
N PRO A 135 -1.54 5.16 7.92
CA PRO A 135 -2.45 6.21 8.38
C PRO A 135 -2.39 6.34 9.91
N THR A 136 -2.24 7.57 10.41
CA THR A 136 -2.28 7.84 11.85
C THR A 136 -3.70 7.60 12.38
N VAL A 137 -3.77 6.99 13.56
CA VAL A 137 -5.02 6.71 14.27
C VAL A 137 -5.03 7.52 15.58
N ASN A 138 -6.15 8.14 15.90
CA ASN A 138 -6.35 8.78 17.19
C ASN A 138 -6.45 7.71 18.30
N PRO A 139 -5.56 7.74 19.31
CA PRO A 139 -5.50 6.71 20.35
C PRO A 139 -6.74 6.66 21.25
N GLU A 140 -7.51 7.75 21.36
CA GLU A 140 -8.68 7.83 22.24
C GLU A 140 -9.92 7.17 21.64
N ASN A 141 -10.05 7.17 20.30
CA ASN A 141 -11.27 6.72 19.62
C ASN A 141 -11.04 5.75 18.45
N GLY A 142 -9.79 5.43 18.13
CA GLY A 142 -9.44 4.46 17.08
C GLY A 142 -9.75 4.93 15.65
N ARG A 143 -10.12 6.20 15.44
CA ARG A 143 -10.42 6.76 14.11
C ARG A 143 -9.16 7.25 13.42
N PHE A 144 -9.14 7.19 12.10
CA PHE A 144 -8.04 7.79 11.32
C PHE A 144 -8.04 9.31 11.45
N SER A 145 -6.84 9.90 11.60
CA SER A 145 -6.67 11.35 11.72
C SER A 145 -6.61 12.06 10.37
N GLY A 146 -6.33 11.33 9.29
CA GLY A 146 -6.17 11.87 7.94
C GLY A 146 -4.73 12.24 7.57
N SER A 147 -3.78 12.03 8.48
CA SER A 147 -2.35 12.25 8.23
C SER A 147 -1.58 10.92 8.29
N PRO A 148 -0.46 10.78 7.58
CA PRO A 148 0.41 9.61 7.72
C PRO A 148 1.13 9.61 9.09
N SER A 149 1.63 8.45 9.49
CA SER A 149 2.49 8.24 10.65
C SER A 149 3.91 7.92 10.18
N GLY A 150 4.90 8.66 10.69
CA GLY A 150 6.30 8.53 10.29
C GLY A 150 6.52 8.89 8.81
N THR A 151 7.58 8.32 8.23
CA THR A 151 7.95 8.54 6.82
C THR A 151 6.95 7.88 5.87
N PRO A 152 6.37 8.61 4.90
CA PRO A 152 5.60 8.04 3.79
C PRO A 152 6.42 7.05 2.96
N SER A 153 5.79 5.99 2.47
CA SER A 153 6.45 4.97 1.63
C SER A 153 6.51 5.40 0.16
N PHE A 154 7.09 6.57 -0.11
CA PHE A 154 7.12 7.18 -1.44
C PHE A 154 8.57 7.51 -1.85
N ARG A 155 8.97 7.11 -3.07
CA ARG A 155 10.34 7.27 -3.61
C ARG A 155 11.41 6.83 -2.60
N GLU A 156 12.33 7.72 -2.22
CA GLU A 156 13.40 7.45 -1.25
C GLU A 156 12.85 6.99 0.11
N GLY A 157 11.61 7.38 0.44
CA GLY A 157 10.90 6.90 1.61
C GLY A 157 10.66 5.39 1.63
N LYS A 158 10.53 4.72 0.47
CA LYS A 158 10.45 3.24 0.42
C LYS A 158 11.74 2.62 0.97
N ILE A 159 12.90 3.11 0.53
CA ILE A 159 14.22 2.60 0.98
C ILE A 159 14.38 2.83 2.48
N ALA A 160 14.15 4.06 2.95
CA ALA A 160 14.27 4.40 4.37
C ALA A 160 13.36 3.55 5.27
N ARG A 161 12.15 3.21 4.80
CA ARG A 161 11.23 2.33 5.55
C ARG A 161 11.66 0.88 5.56
N VAL A 162 12.24 0.38 4.45
CA VAL A 162 12.80 -0.99 4.41
C VAL A 162 13.99 -1.09 5.36
N GLU A 163 14.90 -0.12 5.34
CA GLU A 163 16.06 -0.09 6.24
C GLU A 163 15.63 -0.03 7.71
N ALA A 164 14.72 0.86 8.07
CA ALA A 164 14.19 0.95 9.43
C ALA A 164 13.48 -0.35 9.86
N TRP A 165 12.78 -1.02 8.95
CA TRP A 165 12.16 -2.32 9.23
C TRP A 165 13.21 -3.41 9.44
N LEU A 166 14.22 -3.52 8.58
CA LEU A 166 15.32 -4.47 8.75
C LEU A 166 16.05 -4.24 10.08
N GLU A 167 16.37 -3.00 10.41
CA GLU A 167 17.00 -2.63 11.68
C GLU A 167 16.13 -3.03 12.88
N SER A 168 14.80 -2.88 12.78
CA SER A 168 13.88 -3.30 13.84
C SER A 168 13.89 -4.82 14.10
N LEU A 169 14.33 -5.61 13.11
CA LEU A 169 14.55 -7.05 13.20
C LEU A 169 16.00 -7.41 13.59
N GLY A 170 16.87 -6.42 13.80
CA GLY A 170 18.30 -6.63 14.02
C GLY A 170 19.06 -7.07 12.75
N LEU A 171 18.51 -6.78 11.58
CA LEU A 171 19.05 -7.14 10.26
C LEU A 171 19.49 -5.88 9.50
N TRP A 172 20.27 -6.07 8.43
CA TRP A 172 20.64 -5.05 7.46
C TRP A 172 20.80 -5.71 6.08
N TRP A 173 21.05 -4.93 5.03
CA TRP A 173 21.21 -5.47 3.66
C TRP A 173 22.24 -6.61 3.55
N GLY A 174 23.33 -6.56 4.33
CA GLY A 174 24.37 -7.58 4.34
C GLY A 174 24.06 -8.83 5.17
N SER A 175 22.87 -8.91 5.78
CA SER A 175 22.41 -10.13 6.48
C SER A 175 21.92 -11.22 5.53
N PHE A 176 21.73 -10.90 4.25
CA PHE A 176 21.15 -11.78 3.24
C PHE A 176 22.19 -12.21 2.20
N ALA A 177 22.06 -13.42 1.68
CA ALA A 177 22.91 -13.89 0.58
C ALA A 177 22.54 -13.18 -0.72
N ASP A 178 21.25 -13.15 -1.04
CA ASP A 178 20.67 -12.42 -2.15
C ASP A 178 19.50 -11.54 -1.69
N SER A 179 19.24 -10.47 -2.44
CA SER A 179 18.07 -9.60 -2.24
C SER A 179 17.35 -9.41 -3.57
N TYR A 180 16.06 -9.70 -3.59
CA TYR A 180 15.18 -9.58 -4.76
C TYR A 180 14.23 -8.41 -4.54
N PHE A 181 14.04 -7.60 -5.58
CA PHE A 181 12.99 -6.59 -5.61
C PHE A 181 12.21 -6.69 -6.92
N TYR A 182 10.91 -6.95 -6.80
CA TYR A 182 9.98 -7.02 -7.93
C TYR A 182 9.19 -5.72 -7.98
N SER A 183 9.22 -5.01 -9.10
CA SER A 183 8.56 -3.72 -9.31
C SER A 183 8.29 -3.49 -10.80
N ASP A 184 7.16 -2.87 -11.12
CA ASP A 184 6.81 -2.39 -12.46
C ASP A 184 7.45 -1.01 -12.76
N SER A 185 7.82 -0.29 -11.72
CA SER A 185 8.43 1.04 -11.78
C SER A 185 9.95 0.94 -12.03
N HIS A 186 10.44 1.72 -13.00
CA HIS A 186 11.85 1.79 -13.43
C HIS A 186 12.68 2.81 -12.66
#